data_AF-A0A0H2SIS8-F1
#
_entry.id   AF-A0A0H2SIS8-F1
#
_cell.length_a   1.000
_cell.length_b   1.000
_cell.length_c   1.000
_cell.angle_alpha   90.00
_cell.angle_beta   90.00
_cell.angle_gamma   90.00
#
_symmetry.space_group_name_H-M   'P 1'
#
loop_
_entity.id
_entity.type
_entity.pdbx_description
1 polymer ?
#
loop_
_entity_poly.entity_id
_entity_poly.type
_entity_poly.pdbx_seq_one_letter_code
_entity_poly.pdbx_strand_id
1 'polypeptide(L)'
;MTKYPVFWDESFKTLQDIIRLKDISTGLVFEITKFGGLLKTSEYLKVAESLGLETMISSRIEHPITLNWAKKIKESFNYIDLNYEHYIEKTSK
;
A
#
# COMPACT_ATOMS: atom_id res chain seq x y z
N MET A 1 -4.17 23.63 1.55
CA MET A 1 -3.18 22.57 1.24
C MET A 1 -2.27 22.40 2.44
N THR A 2 -2.08 21.17 2.89
CA THR A 2 -1.14 20.84 3.95
C THR A 2 0.29 21.09 3.47
N LYS A 3 1.16 21.58 4.35
CA LYS A 3 2.57 21.86 4.03
C LYS A 3 3.35 20.59 3.62
N TYR A 4 2.88 19.43 4.03
CA TYR A 4 3.52 18.14 3.81
C TYR A 4 2.54 17.17 3.13
N PRO A 5 3.06 16.24 2.30
CA PRO A 5 2.24 15.22 1.69
C PRO A 5 1.63 14.30 2.74
N VAL A 6 0.37 13.92 2.56
CA VAL A 6 -0.38 13.08 3.52
C VAL A 6 -0.75 11.77 2.83
N PHE A 7 -0.25 10.67 3.39
CA PHE A 7 -0.57 9.31 2.97
C PHE A 7 -1.38 8.61 4.05
N TRP A 8 -2.46 7.94 3.64
CA TRP A 8 -3.31 7.19 4.56
C TRP A 8 -3.07 5.69 4.43
N ASP A 9 -2.78 5.05 5.57
CA ASP A 9 -2.63 3.59 5.69
C ASP A 9 -3.87 2.95 6.33
N GLU A 10 -3.99 2.95 7.66
CA GLU A 10 -5.05 2.21 8.36
C GLU A 10 -6.45 2.78 8.15
N SER A 11 -6.54 4.02 7.66
CA SER A 11 -7.80 4.67 7.29
C SER A 11 -8.29 4.28 5.89
N PHE A 12 -7.50 3.52 5.13
CA PHE A 12 -7.81 3.03 3.79
C PHE A 12 -7.86 1.49 3.78
N LYS A 13 -9.05 0.92 3.64
CA LYS A 13 -9.26 -0.54 3.60
C LYS A 13 -10.17 -0.98 2.46
N THR A 14 -11.01 -0.08 1.98
CA THR A 14 -12.06 -0.35 0.98
C THR A 14 -12.03 0.70 -0.12
N LEU A 15 -12.72 0.42 -1.23
CA LEU A 15 -12.88 1.36 -2.33
C LEU A 15 -13.61 2.64 -1.89
N GLN A 16 -14.59 2.53 -0.99
CA GLN A 16 -15.31 3.69 -0.43
C GLN A 16 -14.36 4.64 0.35
N ASP A 17 -13.32 4.09 0.97
CA ASP A 17 -12.33 4.92 1.67
C ASP A 17 -11.54 5.79 0.70
N ILE A 18 -11.25 5.32 -0.51
CA ILE A 18 -10.58 6.13 -1.55
C ILE A 18 -11.40 7.37 -1.85
N ILE A 19 -12.71 7.21 -2.06
CA ILE A 19 -13.62 8.32 -2.35
C ILE A 19 -13.72 9.28 -1.17
N ARG A 20 -13.78 8.75 0.06
CA ARG A 20 -13.85 9.56 1.28
C ARG A 20 -12.58 10.35 1.55
N LEU A 21 -11.41 9.82 1.17
CA LEU A 21 -10.11 10.39 1.48
C LEU A 21 -9.54 11.29 0.37
N LYS A 22 -10.02 11.18 -0.87
CA LYS A 22 -9.38 11.81 -2.05
C LYS A 22 -9.08 13.31 -1.88
N ASP A 23 -9.99 14.07 -1.28
CA ASP A 23 -9.88 15.54 -1.22
C ASP A 23 -8.94 16.03 -0.11
N ILE A 24 -8.49 15.12 0.77
CA ILE A 24 -7.60 15.41 1.90
C ILE A 24 -6.28 14.64 1.85
N SER A 25 -5.99 13.97 0.74
CA SER A 25 -4.85 13.05 0.60
C SER A 25 -3.92 13.50 -0.51
N THR A 26 -2.63 13.32 -0.30
CA THR A 26 -1.68 13.25 -1.42
C THR A 26 -1.72 11.87 -2.05
N GLY A 27 -1.81 10.83 -1.21
CA GLY A 27 -1.82 9.46 -1.69
C GLY A 27 -2.30 8.43 -0.67
N LEU A 28 -2.23 7.17 -1.06
CA LEU A 28 -2.71 6.02 -0.27
C LEU A 28 -1.64 4.94 -0.17
N VAL A 29 -1.60 4.27 0.99
CA VAL A 29 -0.71 3.13 1.24
C VAL A 29 -1.43 1.83 0.90
N PHE A 30 -0.85 1.07 -0.02
CA PHE A 30 -1.33 -0.21 -0.50
C PHE A 30 -0.58 -1.35 0.17
N GLU A 31 -1.29 -2.44 0.47
CA GLU A 31 -0.73 -3.67 1.00
C GLU A 31 -1.59 -4.82 0.48
N ILE A 32 -0.97 -5.87 -0.07
CA ILE A 32 -1.69 -6.95 -0.77
C ILE A 32 -2.68 -7.66 0.16
N THR A 33 -2.26 -7.93 1.40
CA THR A 33 -3.02 -8.66 2.41
C THR A 33 -4.14 -7.81 3.01
N LYS A 34 -3.97 -6.48 3.11
CA LYS A 34 -5.02 -5.53 3.52
C LYS A 34 -6.29 -5.65 2.67
N PHE A 35 -6.12 -5.91 1.37
CA PHE A 35 -7.25 -6.01 0.43
C PHE A 35 -7.66 -7.46 0.15
N GLY A 36 -6.95 -8.46 0.68
CA GLY A 36 -7.23 -9.87 0.43
C GLY A 36 -6.73 -10.38 -0.93
N GLY A 37 -5.71 -9.74 -1.52
CA GLY A 37 -4.98 -10.27 -2.67
C GLY A 37 -4.74 -9.28 -3.82
N LEU A 38 -4.04 -9.77 -4.84
CA LEU A 38 -3.56 -8.98 -5.99
C LEU A 38 -4.69 -8.40 -6.84
N LEU A 39 -5.80 -9.12 -7.02
CA LEU A 39 -6.91 -8.66 -7.86
C LEU A 39 -7.54 -7.37 -7.31
N LYS A 40 -7.88 -7.35 -6.03
CA LYS A 40 -8.41 -6.15 -5.36
C LYS A 40 -7.36 -5.05 -5.25
N THR A 41 -6.09 -5.40 -5.04
CA THR A 41 -4.98 -4.44 -5.06
C THR A 41 -4.93 -3.70 -6.41
N SER A 42 -5.01 -4.43 -7.52
CA SER A 42 -5.01 -3.84 -8.87
C SER A 42 -6.26 -2.99 -9.14
N GLU A 43 -7.43 -3.44 -8.68
CA GLU A 43 -8.68 -2.66 -8.79
C GLU A 43 -8.53 -1.32 -8.06
N TYR A 44 -8.09 -1.34 -6.80
CA TYR A 44 -7.99 -0.13 -5.98
C TYR A 44 -6.90 0.81 -6.48
N LEU A 45 -5.80 0.26 -7.01
CA LEU A 45 -4.72 1.03 -7.63
C LEU A 45 -5.26 1.86 -8.80
N LYS A 46 -5.97 1.23 -9.73
CA LYS A 46 -6.56 1.90 -10.89
C LYS A 46 -7.53 3.02 -10.48
N VAL A 47 -8.33 2.79 -9.44
CA VAL A 47 -9.26 3.81 -8.92
C VAL A 47 -8.49 4.98 -8.32
N ALA A 48 -7.49 4.73 -7.48
CA ALA A 48 -6.66 5.79 -6.89
C ALA A 48 -5.95 6.63 -7.97
N GLU A 49 -5.33 5.97 -8.96
CA GLU A 49 -4.67 6.64 -10.09
C GLU A 49 -5.65 7.48 -10.91
N SER A 50 -6.85 6.95 -11.19
CA SER A 50 -7.89 7.70 -11.93
C SER A 50 -8.37 8.96 -11.21
N LEU A 51 -8.17 9.03 -9.89
CA LEU A 51 -8.51 10.17 -9.05
C LEU A 51 -7.31 11.10 -8.80
N GLY A 52 -6.16 10.82 -9.43
CA GLY A 52 -4.93 11.61 -9.31
C GLY A 52 -4.21 11.45 -7.97
N LEU A 53 -4.48 10.37 -7.22
CA LEU A 53 -3.81 10.09 -5.96
C LEU A 53 -2.48 9.38 -6.22
N GLU A 54 -1.44 9.77 -5.48
CA GLU A 54 -0.19 9.03 -5.42
C GLU A 54 -0.39 7.71 -4.67
N THR A 55 0.45 6.72 -4.97
CA THR A 55 0.33 5.38 -4.41
C THR A 55 1.67 4.88 -3.88
N MET A 56 1.62 4.24 -2.71
CA MET A 56 2.78 3.62 -2.06
C MET A 56 2.48 2.14 -1.85
N ILE A 57 3.34 1.24 -2.33
CA ILE A 57 3.26 -0.17 -1.95
C ILE A 57 4.05 -0.41 -0.67
N SER A 58 3.40 -1.01 0.32
CA SER A 58 3.99 -1.38 1.60
C SER A 58 3.72 -2.84 1.96
N SER A 59 4.45 -3.35 2.94
CA SER A 59 4.17 -4.62 3.60
C SER A 59 4.22 -4.47 5.11
N ARG A 60 3.39 -5.22 5.83
CA ARG A 60 3.54 -5.41 7.28
C ARG A 60 4.67 -6.38 7.59
N ILE A 61 4.80 -6.72 8.88
CA ILE A 61 5.48 -7.95 9.30
C ILE A 61 4.64 -9.13 8.80
N GLU A 62 5.00 -9.66 7.64
CA GLU A 62 4.27 -10.74 6.98
C GLU A 62 5.19 -11.81 6.40
N HIS A 63 4.58 -12.90 5.91
CA HIS A 63 5.33 -14.01 5.35
C HIS A 63 6.14 -13.55 4.11
N PRO A 64 7.41 -13.98 3.94
CA PRO A 64 8.26 -13.55 2.81
C PRO A 64 7.66 -13.77 1.41
N ILE A 65 6.73 -14.72 1.28
CA ILE A 65 6.00 -14.96 0.02
C ILE A 65 5.15 -13.74 -0.37
N THR A 66 4.46 -13.10 0.56
CA THR A 66 3.63 -11.93 0.24
C THR A 66 4.49 -10.77 -0.24
N LEU A 67 5.62 -10.57 0.44
CA LEU A 67 6.60 -9.58 0.02
C LEU A 67 7.15 -9.86 -1.37
N ASN A 68 7.44 -11.12 -1.71
CA ASN A 68 7.89 -11.46 -3.05
C ASN A 68 6.86 -11.02 -4.11
N TRP A 69 5.56 -11.15 -3.80
CA TRP A 69 4.51 -10.61 -4.67
C TRP A 69 4.50 -9.08 -4.72
N ALA A 70 4.63 -8.39 -3.59
CA ALA A 70 4.73 -6.92 -3.55
C ALA A 70 5.93 -6.40 -4.38
N LYS A 71 7.10 -7.05 -4.24
CA LYS A 71 8.31 -6.73 -5.01
C LYS A 71 8.14 -6.92 -6.52
N LYS A 72 7.32 -7.87 -6.97
CA LYS A 72 7.03 -8.07 -8.40
C LYS A 72 6.19 -6.97 -9.01
N ILE A 73 5.34 -6.30 -8.22
CA ILE A 73 4.41 -5.27 -8.70
C ILE A 73 4.85 -3.84 -8.32
N LYS A 74 6.00 -3.68 -7.66
CA LYS A 74 6.42 -2.41 -7.04
C LYS A 74 6.55 -1.25 -8.03
N GLU A 75 6.88 -1.52 -9.28
CA GLU A 75 7.02 -0.51 -10.34
C GLU A 75 5.67 0.05 -10.82
N SER A 76 4.55 -0.47 -10.32
CA SER A 76 3.21 0.09 -10.54
C SER A 76 2.84 1.17 -9.51
N PHE A 77 3.74 1.52 -8.59
CA PHE A 77 3.48 2.47 -7.50
C PHE A 77 4.47 3.63 -7.56
N ASN A 78 4.09 4.78 -7.00
CA ASN A 78 4.95 5.96 -6.94
C ASN A 78 6.04 5.83 -5.86
N TYR A 79 5.74 5.13 -4.76
CA TYR A 79 6.66 4.91 -3.63
C TYR A 79 6.70 3.45 -3.22
N ILE A 80 7.82 3.05 -2.61
CA ILE A 80 8.09 1.68 -2.18
C ILE A 80 8.49 1.68 -0.70
N ASP A 81 7.72 0.99 0.13
CA ASP A 81 7.96 0.75 1.56
C ASP A 81 7.99 -0.76 1.84
N LEU A 82 9.01 -1.43 1.30
CA LEU A 82 9.14 -2.90 1.33
C LEU A 82 10.39 -3.38 2.08
N ASN A 83 10.97 -2.52 2.93
CA ASN A 83 12.16 -2.87 3.71
C ASN A 83 11.75 -3.47 5.07
N TYR A 84 12.01 -4.76 5.23
CA TYR A 84 11.68 -5.55 6.40
C TYR A 84 12.88 -6.35 6.92
N GLU A 85 14.08 -6.13 6.35
CA GLU A 85 15.29 -6.92 6.61
C GLU A 85 15.71 -6.91 8.08
N HIS A 86 15.17 -5.97 8.87
CA HIS A 86 15.42 -5.83 10.30
C HIS A 86 14.39 -6.52 11.21
N TYR A 87 13.31 -7.12 10.69
CA TYR A 87 12.19 -7.63 11.51
C TYR A 87 12.10 -9.15 11.61
N ILE A 88 12.71 -9.91 10.69
CA ILE A 88 12.60 -11.38 10.68
C ILE A 88 13.96 -11.99 11.01
N GLU A 89 14.10 -12.50 12.23
CA GLU A 89 15.26 -13.24 12.70
C GLU A 89 14.86 -14.68 13.07
N LYS A 90 15.71 -15.65 12.71
CA LYS A 90 15.54 -17.03 13.19
C LYS A 90 15.93 -17.09 14.65
N THR A 91 14.94 -17.13 15.53
CA THR A 91 15.17 -17.38 16.95
C THR A 91 15.59 -18.84 17.18
N SER A 92 16.09 -19.15 18.38
CA SER A 92 16.49 -20.51 18.77
C SER A 92 15.33 -21.49 19.01
N LYS A 93 14.09 -21.07 18.71
CA LYS A 93 12.88 -21.90 18.81
C LYS A 93 12.52 -22.52 17.47
#